data_AF-A0A9X4IMD4-F1
#
_entry.id   AF-A0A9X4IMD4-F1
#
_cell.length_a   1.000
_cell.length_b   1.000
_cell.length_c   1.000
_cell.angle_alpha   90.00
_cell.angle_beta   90.00
_cell.angle_gamma   90.00
#
_symmetry.space_group_name_H-M   'P 1'
#
loop_
_entity.id
_entity.type
_entity.pdbx_description
1 polymer ?
#
loop_
_entity_poly.entity_id
_entity_poly.type
_entity_poly.pdbx_seq_one_letter_code
_entity_poly.pdbx_strand_id
1 'polypeptide(L)'
;MNIGKIPRQELDKYELELLHRLRSRRKAAKRNKPSHDAPAGARIADAVAATMGSWPFIIGQSILLGAWIVLNVTAYIRSWDPYPFILLNLALSFQAAYAAPFIMMSQNRQATIDRKAAEHDYDTNTKAELEIELLHQKVDMLRETEISELIQLLKRLEERVPK
;
A
#
# COMPACT_ATOMS: atom_id res chain seq x y z
N MET A 1 -14.82 -44.67 -7.94
CA MET A 1 -14.65 -43.82 -6.75
C MET A 1 -15.78 -42.80 -6.75
N ASN A 2 -16.74 -42.96 -5.84
CA ASN A 2 -17.97 -42.18 -5.80
C ASN A 2 -17.68 -40.82 -5.14
N ILE A 3 -17.74 -39.71 -5.90
CA ILE A 3 -17.66 -38.35 -5.36
C ILE A 3 -19.02 -38.06 -4.71
N GLY A 4 -19.29 -38.77 -3.61
CA GLY A 4 -20.52 -38.74 -2.88
C GLY A 4 -20.59 -37.48 -2.02
N LYS A 5 -21.54 -36.60 -2.36
CA LYS A 5 -22.27 -35.69 -1.48
C LYS A 5 -21.56 -35.38 -0.15
N ILE A 6 -20.80 -34.28 -0.14
CA ILE A 6 -20.38 -33.66 1.12
C ILE A 6 -21.67 -33.30 1.88
N PRO A 7 -21.92 -33.84 3.08
CA PRO A 7 -23.12 -33.54 3.83
C PRO A 7 -23.19 -32.04 4.13
N ARG A 8 -24.37 -31.40 3.99
CA ARG A 8 -24.54 -29.94 4.18
C ARG A 8 -23.99 -29.41 5.52
N GLN A 9 -23.92 -30.28 6.54
CA GLN A 9 -23.32 -29.96 7.84
C GLN A 9 -21.79 -29.77 7.81
N GLU A 10 -21.07 -30.38 6.87
CA GLU A 10 -19.63 -30.15 6.70
C GLU A 10 -19.33 -28.89 5.89
N LEU A 11 -20.19 -28.55 4.90
CA LEU A 11 -20.09 -27.27 4.19
C LEU A 11 -20.21 -26.08 5.15
N ASP A 12 -21.17 -26.11 6.09
CA ASP A 12 -21.40 -25.03 7.05
C ASP A 12 -20.21 -24.80 7.99
N LYS A 13 -19.56 -25.88 8.45
CA LYS A 13 -18.33 -25.80 9.25
C LYS A 13 -17.16 -25.23 8.46
N TYR A 14 -17.02 -25.63 7.20
CA TYR A 14 -15.95 -25.16 6.33
C TYR A 14 -16.09 -23.67 5.99
N GLU A 15 -17.32 -23.22 5.70
CA GLU A 15 -17.63 -21.80 5.49
C GLU A 15 -17.38 -20.97 6.75
N LEU A 16 -17.75 -21.48 7.94
CA LEU A 16 -17.46 -20.81 9.21
C LEU A 16 -15.96 -20.65 9.46
N GLU A 17 -15.17 -21.69 9.16
CA GLU A 17 -13.73 -21.65 9.32
C GLU A 17 -13.08 -20.68 8.32
N LEU A 18 -13.54 -20.68 7.07
CA LEU A 18 -13.09 -19.73 6.04
C LEU A 18 -13.41 -18.29 6.45
N LEU A 19 -14.63 -18.03 6.93
CA LEU A 19 -15.04 -16.74 7.47
C LEU A 19 -14.17 -16.32 8.65
N HIS A 20 -13.83 -17.24 9.55
CA HIS A 20 -12.95 -16.96 10.69
C HIS A 20 -11.53 -16.60 10.22
N ARG A 21 -10.97 -17.32 9.24
CA ARG A 21 -9.66 -17.02 8.63
C ARG A 21 -9.62 -15.68 7.89
N LEU A 22 -10.68 -15.35 7.15
CA LEU A 22 -10.79 -14.06 6.47
C LEU A 22 -10.92 -12.91 7.48
N ARG A 23 -11.69 -13.12 8.55
CA ARG A 23 -11.85 -12.13 9.62
C ARG A 23 -10.56 -11.93 10.41
N SER A 24 -9.77 -12.98 10.66
CA SER A 24 -8.48 -12.87 11.33
C SER A 24 -7.42 -12.23 10.43
N ARG A 25 -7.35 -12.55 9.14
CA ARG A 25 -6.50 -11.82 8.16
C ARG A 25 -6.89 -10.34 8.07
N ARG A 26 -8.19 -10.03 8.02
CA ARG A 26 -8.67 -8.63 7.98
C ARG A 26 -8.38 -7.89 9.28
N LYS A 27 -8.47 -8.56 10.44
CA LYS A 27 -8.06 -7.99 11.74
C LYS A 27 -6.55 -7.76 11.81
N ALA A 28 -5.73 -8.67 11.30
CA ALA A 28 -4.28 -8.50 11.25
C ALA A 28 -3.88 -7.32 10.33
N ALA A 29 -4.48 -7.23 9.15
CA ALA A 29 -4.29 -6.10 8.22
C ALA A 29 -4.76 -4.77 8.83
N LYS A 30 -5.88 -4.77 9.58
CA LYS A 30 -6.39 -3.57 10.26
C LYS A 30 -5.56 -3.16 11.49
N ARG A 31 -4.91 -4.11 12.17
CA ARG A 31 -4.05 -3.85 13.33
C ARG A 31 -2.73 -3.19 12.94
N ASN A 32 -2.29 -3.38 11.70
CA ASN A 32 -1.10 -2.74 11.14
C ASN A 32 -1.36 -1.34 10.56
N LYS A 33 -2.53 -0.75 10.82
CA LYS A 33 -2.77 0.65 10.45
C LYS A 33 -1.80 1.50 11.28
N PRO A 34 -0.89 2.26 10.66
CA PRO A 34 0.08 3.07 11.40
C PRO A 34 -0.71 3.98 12.34
N SER A 35 -0.43 3.85 13.64
CA SER A 35 -1.00 4.69 14.69
C SER A 35 -0.74 6.14 14.30
N HIS A 36 -1.84 6.88 14.16
CA HIS A 36 -1.87 8.22 13.61
C HIS A 36 -1.47 9.26 14.66
N ASP A 37 -0.46 8.96 15.47
CA ASP A 37 0.16 9.92 16.40
C ASP A 37 1.21 10.73 15.63
N ALA A 38 0.79 11.27 14.48
CA ALA A 38 1.61 12.20 13.73
C ALA A 38 1.64 13.51 14.54
N PRO A 39 2.82 14.00 14.97
CA PRO A 39 2.92 15.28 15.67
C PRO A 39 2.22 16.38 14.87
N ALA A 40 1.66 17.38 15.53
CA ALA A 40 0.84 18.41 14.89
C ALA A 40 1.51 19.04 13.64
N GLY A 41 2.84 19.21 13.68
CA GLY A 41 3.63 19.68 12.53
C GLY A 41 3.61 18.75 11.31
N ALA A 42 3.55 17.43 11.51
CA ALA A 42 3.45 16.47 10.41
C ALA A 42 2.09 16.55 9.71
N ARG A 43 1.00 16.79 10.46
CA ARG A 43 -0.34 16.98 9.89
C ARG A 43 -0.43 18.25 9.05
N ILE A 44 0.22 19.33 9.50
CA ILE A 44 0.29 20.60 8.77
C ILE A 44 1.15 20.42 7.51
N ALA A 45 2.30 19.77 7.61
CA ALA A 45 3.16 19.48 6.45
C ALA A 45 2.43 18.64 5.39
N ASP A 46 1.67 17.62 5.80
CA ASP A 46 0.86 16.80 4.89
C ASP A 46 -0.23 17.60 4.18
N ALA A 47 -0.93 18.47 4.92
CA ALA A 47 -1.96 19.32 4.36
C ALA A 47 -1.35 20.32 3.36
N VAL A 48 -0.24 20.97 3.72
CA VAL A 48 0.46 21.93 2.86
C VAL A 48 1.00 21.24 1.61
N ALA A 49 1.62 20.07 1.73
CA ALA A 49 2.12 19.31 0.60
C ALA A 49 1.01 18.85 -0.35
N ALA A 50 -0.11 18.37 0.19
CA ALA A 50 -1.28 18.00 -0.60
C ALA A 50 -1.87 19.21 -1.36
N THR A 51 -1.83 20.40 -0.76
CA THR A 51 -2.30 21.63 -1.42
C THR A 51 -1.33 22.15 -2.48
N MET A 52 -0.02 22.13 -2.24
CA MET A 52 0.99 22.61 -3.19
C MET A 52 1.08 21.76 -4.46
N GLY A 53 0.72 20.47 -4.40
CA GLY A 53 0.69 19.57 -5.55
C GLY A 53 -0.59 19.63 -6.40
N SER A 54 -1.55 20.50 -6.06
CA SER A 54 -2.88 20.51 -6.70
C SER A 54 -3.00 21.55 -7.82
N TRP A 55 -3.63 21.17 -8.94
CA TRP A 55 -4.00 22.08 -10.02
C TRP A 55 -4.76 23.36 -9.59
N PRO A 56 -5.75 23.31 -8.68
CA PRO A 56 -6.43 24.53 -8.23
C PRO A 56 -5.53 25.51 -7.46
N PHE A 57 -4.48 25.02 -6.76
CA PHE A 57 -3.53 25.89 -6.08
C PHE A 57 -2.73 26.75 -7.06
N ILE A 58 -2.23 26.14 -8.15
CA ILE A 58 -1.47 26.85 -9.20
C ILE A 58 -2.35 27.93 -9.86
N ILE A 59 -3.62 27.62 -10.11
CA ILE A 59 -4.57 28.57 -10.71
C ILE A 59 -4.85 29.73 -9.75
N GLY A 60 -5.14 29.44 -8.48
CA GLY A 60 -5.38 30.48 -7.47
C GLY A 60 -4.16 31.39 -7.26
N GLN A 61 -2.96 30.82 -7.23
CA GLN A 61 -1.71 31.57 -7.12
C GLN A 61 -1.45 32.45 -8.34
N SER A 62 -1.71 31.94 -9.54
CA SER A 62 -1.59 32.71 -10.79
C SER A 62 -2.57 33.89 -10.82
N ILE A 63 -3.81 33.69 -10.37
CA ILE A 63 -4.82 34.77 -10.27
C ILE A 63 -4.38 35.82 -9.25
N LEU A 64 -3.88 35.40 -8.07
CA LEU A 64 -3.40 36.31 -7.03
C LEU A 64 -2.24 37.18 -7.55
N LEU A 65 -1.26 36.56 -8.22
CA LEU A 65 -0.13 37.25 -8.86
C LEU A 65 -0.61 38.22 -9.94
N GLY A 66 -1.51 37.78 -10.83
CA GLY A 66 -2.10 38.63 -11.85
C GLY A 66 -2.85 39.82 -11.26
N ALA A 67 -3.67 39.59 -10.23
CA ALA A 67 -4.41 40.64 -9.52
C ALA A 67 -3.47 41.65 -8.85
N TRP A 68 -2.39 41.18 -8.23
CA TRP A 68 -1.37 42.05 -7.61
C TRP A 68 -0.68 42.95 -8.63
N ILE A 69 -0.32 42.40 -9.79
CA ILE A 69 0.28 43.16 -10.90
C ILE A 69 -0.72 44.18 -11.44
N VAL A 70 -1.97 43.77 -11.72
CA VAL A 70 -3.02 44.66 -12.24
C VAL A 70 -3.30 45.80 -11.26
N LEU A 71 -3.38 45.51 -9.96
CA LEU A 71 -3.64 46.53 -8.92
C LEU A 71 -2.47 47.52 -8.79
N ASN A 72 -1.23 47.06 -8.88
CA ASN A 72 -0.04 47.93 -8.88
C ASN A 72 0.06 48.79 -10.15
N VAL A 73 -0.14 48.20 -11.34
CA VAL A 73 -0.04 48.90 -12.63
C VAL A 73 -1.17 49.91 -12.82
N THR A 74 -2.39 49.61 -12.34
CA THR A 74 -3.55 50.52 -12.47
C THR A 74 -3.48 51.69 -11.48
N ALA A 75 -2.38 51.82 -10.71
CA ALA A 75 -2.07 52.94 -9.83
C ALA A 75 -3.19 53.34 -8.85
N TYR A 76 -4.08 52.41 -8.49
CA TYR A 76 -5.17 52.66 -7.55
C TYR A 76 -4.64 52.92 -6.13
N ILE A 77 -3.42 52.45 -5.84
CA ILE A 77 -2.71 52.67 -4.57
C ILE A 77 -1.29 53.15 -4.89
N ARG A 78 -1.13 54.47 -5.07
CA ARG A 78 0.12 55.25 -4.85
C ARG A 78 1.44 54.44 -5.01
N SER A 79 1.74 53.95 -6.22
CA SER A 79 3.02 53.34 -6.64
C SER A 79 3.77 52.55 -5.55
N TRP A 80 3.10 51.67 -4.82
CA TRP A 80 3.69 50.98 -3.66
C TRP A 80 4.84 50.03 -4.06
N ASP A 81 4.78 49.45 -5.27
CA ASP A 81 5.86 48.65 -5.86
C ASP A 81 6.13 49.09 -7.33
N PRO A 82 6.94 50.14 -7.54
CA PRO A 82 7.31 50.60 -8.89
C PRO A 82 8.08 49.53 -9.66
N TYR A 83 7.99 49.55 -10.99
CA TYR A 83 8.78 48.68 -11.86
C TYR A 83 10.28 48.83 -11.49
N PRO A 84 11.00 47.76 -11.08
CA PRO A 84 10.86 46.35 -11.48
C PRO A 84 10.24 45.39 -10.43
N PHE A 85 9.27 45.82 -9.63
CA PHE A 85 8.52 45.01 -8.63
C PHE A 85 9.43 44.30 -7.60
N ILE A 86 10.19 45.07 -6.83
CA ILE A 86 11.19 44.55 -5.89
C ILE A 86 10.53 43.74 -4.76
N LEU A 87 9.34 44.16 -4.31
CA LEU A 87 8.63 43.50 -3.21
C LEU A 87 8.04 42.17 -3.67
N LEU A 88 7.46 42.14 -4.88
CA LEU A 88 6.97 40.89 -5.48
C LEU A 88 8.10 39.88 -5.65
N ASN A 89 9.25 40.33 -6.15
CA ASN A 89 10.41 39.47 -6.33
C ASN A 89 10.91 38.89 -5.00
N LEU A 90 11.00 39.74 -3.97
CA LEU A 90 11.39 39.31 -2.62
C LEU A 90 10.40 38.27 -2.05
N ALA A 91 9.09 38.53 -2.21
CA ALA A 91 8.05 37.63 -1.72
C ALA A 91 8.09 36.27 -2.42
N LEU A 92 8.26 36.25 -3.75
CA LEU A 92 8.40 35.00 -4.52
C LEU A 92 9.67 34.23 -4.15
N SER A 93 10.78 34.94 -3.94
CA SER A 93 12.04 34.33 -3.50
C SER A 93 11.90 33.67 -2.13
N PHE A 94 11.26 34.36 -1.18
CA PHE A 94 10.95 33.80 0.14
C PHE A 94 9.99 32.61 0.05
N GLN A 95 8.95 32.71 -0.77
CA GLN A 95 8.00 31.62 -0.98
C GLN A 95 8.69 30.36 -1.52
N ALA A 96 9.56 30.50 -2.52
CA ALA A 96 10.33 29.39 -3.07
C ALA A 96 11.30 28.78 -2.03
N ALA A 97 11.95 29.62 -1.23
CA ALA A 97 12.86 29.17 -0.17
C ALA A 97 12.14 28.30 0.88
N TYR A 98 10.89 28.60 1.23
CA TYR A 98 10.09 27.78 2.14
C TYR A 98 9.43 26.58 1.47
N ALA A 99 9.11 26.66 0.18
CA ALA A 99 8.51 25.54 -0.56
C ALA A 99 9.45 24.32 -0.60
N ALA A 100 10.75 24.52 -0.86
CA ALA A 100 11.70 23.42 -1.00
C ALA A 100 11.80 22.51 0.25
N PRO A 101 11.96 23.04 1.49
CA PRO A 101 11.92 22.24 2.71
C PRO A 101 10.59 21.50 2.92
N PHE A 102 9.44 22.14 2.64
CA PHE A 102 8.14 21.48 2.76
C PHE A 102 7.99 20.31 1.80
N ILE A 103 8.41 20.50 0.54
CA ILE A 103 8.45 19.44 -0.47
C ILE A 103 9.36 18.31 0.01
N MET A 104 10.56 18.63 0.49
CA MET A 104 11.52 17.62 0.98
C MET A 104 11.00 16.86 2.21
N MET A 105 10.33 17.54 3.14
CA MET A 105 9.69 16.89 4.30
C MET A 105 8.57 15.94 3.86
N SER A 106 7.73 16.36 2.92
CA SER A 106 6.69 15.50 2.36
C SER A 106 7.27 14.29 1.63
N GLN A 107 8.34 14.49 0.86
CA GLN A 107 9.04 13.40 0.16
C GLN A 107 9.67 12.41 1.13
N ASN A 108 10.39 12.89 2.16
CA ASN A 108 11.01 12.04 3.17
C ASN A 108 9.97 11.20 3.94
N ARG A 109 8.80 11.80 4.21
CA ARG A 109 7.67 11.10 4.83
C ARG A 109 7.09 10.04 3.90
N GLN A 110 6.83 10.37 2.63
CA GLN A 110 6.32 9.43 1.66
C GLN A 110 7.29 8.25 1.47
N ALA A 111 8.59 8.51 1.33
CA ALA A 111 9.62 7.49 1.24
C ALA A 111 9.65 6.56 2.47
N THR A 112 9.42 7.09 3.67
CA THR A 112 9.33 6.28 4.89
C THR A 112 8.11 5.36 4.88
N ILE A 113 6.96 5.85 4.39
CA ILE A 113 5.74 5.05 4.24
C ILE A 113 5.96 3.94 3.21
N ASP A 114 6.49 4.30 2.05
CA ASP A 114 6.77 3.38 0.94
C ASP A 114 7.77 2.30 1.37
N ARG A 115 8.81 2.66 2.13
CA ARG A 115 9.77 1.69 2.68
C ARG A 115 9.10 0.69 3.62
N LYS A 116 8.25 1.16 4.54
CA LYS A 116 7.52 0.27 5.45
C LYS A 116 6.55 -0.66 4.71
N ALA A 117 5.91 -0.16 3.66
CA ALA A 117 5.05 -0.99 2.81
C ALA A 117 5.88 -2.08 2.12
N ALA A 118 7.03 -1.72 1.55
CA ALA A 118 7.94 -2.67 0.92
C ALA A 118 8.49 -3.73 1.90
N GLU A 119 8.87 -3.33 3.12
CA GLU A 119 9.29 -4.26 4.19
C GLU A 119 8.18 -5.26 4.52
N HIS A 120 6.94 -4.79 4.66
CA HIS A 120 5.79 -5.65 4.95
C HIS A 120 5.45 -6.61 3.80
N ASP A 121 5.54 -6.13 2.56
CA ASP A 121 5.32 -6.95 1.37
C ASP A 121 6.40 -8.02 1.22
N TYR A 122 7.65 -7.69 1.51
CA TYR A 122 8.76 -8.64 1.56
C TYR A 122 8.50 -9.75 2.58
N ASP A 123 8.17 -9.40 3.83
CA ASP A 123 7.86 -10.37 4.89
C ASP A 123 6.69 -11.29 4.52
N THR A 124 5.67 -10.73 3.86
CA THR A 124 4.50 -11.49 3.41
C THR A 124 4.90 -12.46 2.29
N ASN A 125 5.72 -12.01 1.35
CA ASN A 125 6.19 -12.83 0.24
C ASN A 125 7.07 -13.99 0.72
N THR A 126 8.03 -13.74 1.61
CA THR A 126 8.87 -14.80 2.19
C THR A 126 8.05 -15.83 2.97
N LYS A 127 7.03 -15.39 3.72
CA LYS A 127 6.11 -16.32 4.39
C LYS A 127 5.30 -17.16 3.41
N ALA A 128 4.84 -16.55 2.31
CA ALA A 128 4.12 -17.27 1.27
C ALA A 128 5.02 -18.29 0.56
N GLU A 129 6.27 -17.93 0.28
CA GLU A 129 7.27 -18.83 -0.29
C GLU A 129 7.50 -20.07 0.60
N LEU A 130 7.70 -19.86 1.90
CA LEU A 130 7.85 -20.96 2.86
C LEU A 130 6.58 -21.83 2.96
N GLU A 131 5.40 -21.22 2.95
CA GLU A 131 4.13 -21.96 2.98
C GLU A 131 3.95 -22.83 1.74
N ILE A 132 4.37 -22.34 0.57
CA ILE A 132 4.37 -23.10 -0.70
C ILE A 132 5.37 -24.25 -0.64
N GLU A 133 6.59 -24.04 -0.13
CA GLU A 133 7.59 -25.09 0.01
C GLU A 133 7.09 -26.22 0.92
N LEU A 134 6.49 -25.87 2.07
CA LEU A 134 5.89 -26.83 2.99
C LEU A 134 4.71 -27.59 2.37
N LEU A 135 3.91 -26.92 1.54
CA LEU A 135 2.84 -27.58 0.78
C LEU A 135 3.42 -28.56 -0.24
N HIS A 136 4.50 -28.20 -0.94
CA HIS A 136 5.17 -29.09 -1.89
C HIS A 136 5.69 -30.35 -1.21
N GLN A 137 6.40 -30.20 -0.09
CA GLN A 137 6.89 -31.33 0.71
C GLN A 137 5.75 -32.25 1.18
N LYS A 138 4.61 -31.69 1.60
CA LYS A 138 3.43 -32.49 1.98
C LYS A 138 2.84 -33.24 0.79
N VAL A 139 2.77 -32.62 -0.37
CA VAL A 139 2.30 -33.27 -1.60
C VAL A 139 3.24 -34.41 -1.98
N ASP A 140 4.55 -34.19 -1.93
CA ASP A 140 5.55 -35.23 -2.25
C ASP A 140 5.46 -36.42 -1.30
N MET A 141 5.35 -36.17 0.02
CA MET A 141 5.16 -37.23 1.01
C MET A 141 3.87 -38.04 0.77
N LEU A 142 2.76 -37.38 0.42
CA LEU A 142 1.51 -38.05 0.08
C LEU A 142 1.66 -38.89 -1.19
N ARG A 143 2.35 -38.36 -2.22
CA ARG A 143 2.62 -39.08 -3.47
C ARG A 143 3.47 -40.31 -3.24
N GLU A 144 4.54 -40.22 -2.43
CA GLU A 144 5.38 -41.36 -2.09
C GLU A 144 4.59 -42.46 -1.36
N THR A 145 3.69 -42.06 -0.46
CA THR A 145 2.82 -42.98 0.27
C THR A 145 1.85 -43.69 -0.67
N GLU A 146 1.14 -42.95 -1.52
CA GLU A 146 0.20 -43.50 -2.52
C GLU A 146 0.91 -44.45 -3.51
N ILE A 147 2.09 -44.05 -4.01
CA ILE A 147 2.89 -44.88 -4.93
C ILE A 147 3.33 -46.18 -4.23
N SER A 148 3.79 -46.09 -2.99
CA SER A 148 4.20 -47.26 -2.21
C SER A 148 3.04 -48.24 -1.98
N GLU A 149 1.85 -47.73 -1.68
CA GLU A 149 0.63 -48.54 -1.54
C GLU A 149 0.25 -49.22 -2.87
N LEU A 150 0.29 -48.48 -3.98
CA LEU A 150 0.01 -49.03 -5.32
C LEU A 150 1.01 -50.14 -5.69
N ILE A 151 2.29 -49.97 -5.41
CA ILE A 151 3.32 -51.00 -5.63
C ILE A 151 3.04 -52.25 -4.79
N GLN A 152 2.67 -52.09 -3.52
CA GLN A 152 2.32 -53.23 -2.66
C GLN A 152 1.05 -53.96 -3.14
N LEU A 153 0.08 -53.24 -3.70
CA LEU A 153 -1.11 -53.86 -4.29
C LEU A 153 -0.76 -54.63 -5.58
N LEU A 154 0.06 -54.04 -6.47
CA LEU A 154 0.53 -54.73 -7.68
C LEU A 154 1.29 -56.02 -7.34
N LYS A 155 2.21 -55.96 -6.37
CA LYS A 155 2.99 -57.14 -5.95
C LYS A 155 2.09 -58.26 -5.39
N ARG A 156 1.06 -57.90 -4.62
CA ARG A 156 0.04 -58.86 -4.13
C ARG A 156 -0.80 -59.49 -5.24
N LEU A 157 -1.09 -58.73 -6.31
CA LEU A 157 -1.81 -59.26 -7.47
C LEU A 157 -0.93 -60.21 -8.27
N GLU A 158 0.34 -59.87 -8.47
CA GLU A 158 1.32 -60.73 -9.15
C GLU A 158 1.47 -62.09 -8.44
N GLU A 159 1.56 -62.11 -7.11
CA GLU A 159 1.62 -63.36 -6.33
C GLU A 159 0.34 -64.21 -6.42
N ARG A 160 -0.81 -63.63 -6.78
CA ARG A 160 -2.10 -64.34 -6.90
C ARG A 160 -2.41 -64.82 -8.32
N VAL A 161 -1.62 -64.44 -9.32
CA VAL A 161 -1.78 -64.95 -10.68
C VAL A 161 -0.83 -66.15 -10.85
N PRO A 162 -1.30 -67.40 -10.75
CA PRO A 162 -0.49 -68.56 -11.10
C PRO A 162 -0.13 -68.48 -12.59
N LYS A 163 1.13 -68.78 -12.92
CA LYS A 163 1.60 -68.99 -14.29
C LYS A 163 0.85 -70.12 -14.98
#